data_AF-A0A962UYJ6-F1
#
_entry.id   AF-A0A962UYJ6-F1
#
_cell.length_a   1.000
_cell.length_b   1.000
_cell.length_c   1.000
_cell.angle_alpha   90.00
_cell.angle_beta   90.00
_cell.angle_gamma   90.00
#
_symmetry.space_group_name_H-M   'P 1'
#
loop_
_entity.id
_entity.type
_entity.pdbx_description
1 polymer ?
#
loop_
_entity_poly.entity_id
_entity_poly.type
_entity_poly.pdbx_seq_one_letter_code
_entity_poly.pdbx_strand_id
1 'polypeptide(L)'
;IPTNRNIDDKLGPLYIITDISDTLRKSADFENWSRGVIAEWGHFLDSPESIAGLSSFYANPAMHIEDYFVGPSGWLTFNQFFAREIKPGKRPIAGLGDGKTVVSPGDSVFKGAYPITADATLEVKGITHKISDLLQDSEYGEMFAGGLYTHSFLSITDYHRFHAPFAGTVVEKKFVPGFAYIGVFLRPDGSTYLTDGEGYQFTQQRGVIVMKS
;
A
#
# COMPACT_ATOMS: atom_id res chain seq x y z
N ILE A 1 -4.45 -21.65 -14.46
CA ILE A 1 -4.32 -21.69 -12.98
C ILE A 1 -2.96 -22.30 -12.66
N PRO A 2 -2.08 -21.62 -11.91
CA PRO A 2 -0.73 -22.13 -11.63
C PRO A 2 -0.81 -23.45 -10.85
N THR A 3 0.06 -24.40 -11.17
CA THR A 3 0.25 -25.63 -10.37
C THR A 3 1.50 -25.49 -9.50
N ASN A 4 1.68 -26.38 -8.51
CA ASN A 4 2.72 -26.39 -7.46
C ASN A 4 4.19 -26.21 -7.89
N ARG A 5 4.49 -26.06 -9.19
CA ARG A 5 5.84 -25.94 -9.77
C ARG A 5 6.37 -24.50 -9.87
N ASN A 6 5.61 -23.50 -9.41
CA ASN A 6 5.98 -22.09 -9.54
C ASN A 6 6.31 -21.41 -8.20
N ILE A 7 6.45 -22.15 -7.10
CA ILE A 7 6.72 -21.61 -5.76
C ILE A 7 8.22 -21.65 -5.52
N ASP A 8 8.87 -20.50 -5.34
CA ASP A 8 10.28 -20.38 -4.93
C ASP A 8 10.36 -20.17 -3.41
N ASP A 9 10.78 -21.22 -2.70
CA ASP A 9 10.89 -21.23 -1.23
C ASP A 9 11.92 -20.22 -0.68
N LYS A 10 12.78 -19.63 -1.51
CA LYS A 10 13.82 -18.68 -1.08
C LYS A 10 13.30 -17.26 -0.89
N LEU A 11 12.10 -16.92 -1.37
CA LEU A 11 11.56 -15.56 -1.36
C LEU A 11 10.51 -15.34 -0.25
N GLY A 12 10.36 -16.29 0.69
CA GLY A 12 9.39 -16.18 1.79
C GLY A 12 7.95 -16.40 1.32
N PRO A 13 6.93 -15.81 1.97
CA PRO A 13 5.50 -16.04 1.66
C PRO A 13 5.04 -15.35 0.35
N LEU A 14 5.94 -15.12 -0.59
CA LEU A 14 5.66 -14.51 -1.89
C LEU A 14 5.34 -15.61 -2.91
N TYR A 15 4.08 -15.71 -3.31
CA TYR A 15 3.68 -16.55 -4.43
C TYR A 15 4.04 -15.86 -5.75
N ILE A 16 5.13 -16.29 -6.39
CA ILE A 16 5.49 -15.82 -7.72
C ILE A 16 4.78 -16.67 -8.76
N ILE A 17 4.13 -16.01 -9.71
CA ILE A 17 3.48 -16.68 -10.83
C ILE A 17 4.19 -16.24 -12.08
N THR A 18 4.94 -17.15 -12.69
CA THR A 18 5.63 -16.89 -13.95
C THR A 18 4.61 -16.83 -15.09
N ASP A 19 4.40 -15.65 -15.65
CA ASP A 19 3.65 -15.44 -16.89
C ASP A 19 4.60 -15.00 -18.00
N ILE A 20 4.96 -15.95 -18.86
CA ILE A 20 5.89 -15.71 -19.99
C ILE A 20 5.18 -14.95 -21.14
N SER A 21 3.84 -14.87 -21.11
CA SER A 21 3.01 -14.44 -22.25
C SER A 21 2.21 -13.14 -22.01
N ASP A 22 2.25 -12.58 -20.81
CA ASP A 22 1.41 -11.45 -20.36
C ASP A 22 -0.10 -11.69 -20.58
N THR A 23 -0.52 -12.96 -20.58
CA THR A 23 -1.92 -13.35 -20.78
C THR A 23 -2.68 -13.37 -19.46
N LEU A 24 -2.02 -13.72 -18.34
CA LEU A 24 -2.66 -13.77 -17.02
C LEU A 24 -3.03 -12.36 -16.55
N ARG A 25 -2.16 -11.37 -16.75
CA ARG A 25 -2.44 -9.97 -16.38
C ARG A 25 -3.70 -9.41 -17.07
N LYS A 26 -4.06 -9.93 -18.24
CA LYS A 26 -5.23 -9.50 -19.03
C LYS A 26 -6.47 -10.37 -18.79
N SER A 27 -6.38 -11.38 -17.92
CA SER A 27 -7.46 -12.34 -17.68
C SER A 27 -8.29 -11.93 -16.46
N ALA A 28 -9.59 -11.70 -16.68
CA ALA A 28 -10.55 -11.47 -15.59
C ALA A 28 -10.65 -12.68 -14.64
N ASP A 29 -10.52 -13.90 -15.16
CA ASP A 29 -10.51 -15.12 -14.34
C ASP A 29 -9.30 -15.16 -13.42
N PHE A 30 -8.13 -14.78 -13.92
CA PHE A 30 -6.92 -14.69 -13.11
C PHE A 30 -7.03 -13.61 -12.04
N GLU A 31 -7.59 -12.45 -12.39
CA GLU A 31 -7.83 -11.38 -11.43
C GLU A 31 -8.76 -11.86 -10.31
N ASN A 32 -9.90 -12.48 -10.65
CA ASN A 32 -10.85 -13.00 -9.67
C ASN A 32 -10.23 -14.09 -8.79
N TRP A 33 -9.47 -15.01 -9.39
CA TRP A 33 -8.73 -16.02 -8.65
C TRP A 33 -7.70 -15.40 -7.69
N SER A 34 -6.95 -14.38 -8.12
CA SER A 34 -5.96 -13.70 -7.29
C SER A 34 -6.59 -13.01 -6.08
N ARG A 35 -7.77 -12.40 -6.26
CA ARG A 35 -8.56 -11.83 -5.17
C ARG A 35 -8.98 -12.89 -4.15
N GLY A 36 -9.41 -14.07 -4.63
CA GLY A 36 -9.74 -15.20 -3.77
C GLY A 36 -8.55 -15.67 -2.95
N VAL A 37 -7.39 -15.86 -3.57
CA VAL A 37 -6.15 -16.24 -2.87
C VAL A 37 -5.77 -15.22 -1.81
N ILE A 38 -5.85 -13.92 -2.12
CA ILE A 38 -5.52 -12.85 -1.16
C ILE A 38 -6.51 -12.82 0.01
N ALA A 39 -7.80 -13.07 -0.25
CA ALA A 39 -8.82 -13.15 0.80
C ALA A 39 -8.56 -14.33 1.76
N GLU A 40 -8.31 -15.52 1.21
CA GLU A 40 -7.96 -16.71 2.01
C GLU A 40 -6.65 -16.51 2.79
N TRP A 41 -5.65 -15.86 2.17
CA TRP A 41 -4.43 -15.49 2.87
C TRP A 41 -4.71 -14.51 4.02
N GLY A 42 -5.56 -13.50 3.80
CA GLY A 42 -6.03 -12.60 4.85
C GLY A 42 -6.67 -13.34 6.03
N HIS A 43 -7.54 -14.32 5.74
CA HIS A 43 -8.15 -15.18 6.76
C HIS A 43 -7.12 -16.03 7.52
N PHE A 44 -6.12 -16.59 6.83
CA PHE A 44 -5.01 -17.27 7.49
C PHE A 44 -4.21 -16.32 8.39
N LEU A 45 -3.93 -15.08 7.96
CA LEU A 45 -3.21 -14.10 8.78
C LEU A 45 -3.99 -13.62 10.02
N ASP A 46 -5.29 -13.90 10.10
CA ASP A 46 -6.13 -13.73 11.28
C ASP A 46 -6.15 -14.96 12.21
N SER A 47 -5.44 -16.03 11.87
CA SER A 47 -5.37 -17.25 12.70
C SER A 47 -4.13 -17.25 13.62
N PRO A 48 -4.16 -17.99 14.76
CA PRO A 48 -3.00 -18.12 15.64
C PRO A 48 -1.77 -18.75 14.96
N GLU A 49 -1.97 -19.64 13.99
CA GLU A 49 -0.90 -20.34 13.26
C GLU A 49 -0.02 -19.36 12.46
N SER A 50 -0.57 -18.22 12.05
CA SER A 50 0.16 -17.18 11.31
C SER A 50 1.31 -16.55 12.11
N ILE A 51 1.36 -16.74 13.43
CA ILE A 51 2.42 -16.20 14.29
C ILE A 51 3.80 -16.82 14.03
N ALA A 52 3.85 -18.02 13.42
CA ALA A 52 5.09 -18.75 13.19
C ALA A 52 6.12 -17.94 12.37
N GLY A 53 5.66 -17.00 11.54
CA GLY A 53 6.51 -16.14 10.73
C GLY A 53 7.08 -14.90 11.43
N LEU A 54 6.65 -14.56 12.65
CA LEU A 54 7.02 -13.28 13.27
C LEU A 54 8.48 -13.17 13.70
N SER A 55 9.16 -14.30 13.94
CA SER A 55 10.54 -14.32 14.45
C SER A 55 11.52 -13.55 13.55
N SER A 56 11.36 -13.64 12.23
CA SER A 56 12.17 -12.90 11.26
C SER A 56 11.92 -11.38 11.32
N PHE A 57 10.68 -10.97 11.58
CA PHE A 57 10.34 -9.57 11.77
C PHE A 57 10.93 -9.03 13.08
N TYR A 58 10.81 -9.76 14.20
CA TYR A 58 11.43 -9.37 15.46
C TYR A 58 12.96 -9.22 15.36
N ALA A 59 13.61 -10.07 14.56
CA ALA A 59 15.05 -10.00 14.34
C ALA A 59 15.47 -8.87 13.40
N ASN A 60 14.53 -8.24 12.68
CA ASN A 60 14.85 -7.17 11.75
C ASN A 60 14.88 -5.81 12.48
N PRO A 61 16.05 -5.17 12.62
CA PRO A 61 16.17 -3.90 13.34
C PRO A 61 15.38 -2.76 12.68
N ALA A 62 15.12 -2.83 11.37
CA ALA A 62 14.32 -1.84 10.67
C ALA A 62 12.84 -1.84 11.09
N MET A 63 12.39 -2.87 11.83
CA MET A 63 11.04 -2.87 12.40
C MET A 63 10.87 -1.80 13.47
N HIS A 64 11.93 -1.47 14.23
CA HIS A 64 11.83 -0.64 15.45
C HIS A 64 10.76 -1.16 16.42
N ILE A 65 10.82 -2.46 16.75
CA ILE A 65 9.74 -3.14 17.48
C ILE A 65 9.44 -2.51 18.85
N GLU A 66 10.46 -1.90 19.45
CA GLU A 66 10.40 -1.17 20.71
C GLU A 66 9.47 0.07 20.67
N ASP A 67 9.16 0.59 19.49
CA ASP A 67 8.25 1.72 19.31
C ASP A 67 6.77 1.34 19.49
N TYR A 68 6.43 0.05 19.42
CA TYR A 68 5.04 -0.39 19.40
C TYR A 68 4.57 -0.94 20.74
N PHE A 69 3.26 -0.81 20.97
CA PHE A 69 2.59 -1.40 22.10
C PHE A 69 2.53 -2.92 21.94
N VAL A 70 2.96 -3.63 22.98
CA VAL A 70 2.86 -5.08 23.09
C VAL A 70 2.00 -5.37 24.30
N GLY A 71 0.81 -5.92 24.09
CA GLY A 71 -0.09 -6.30 25.17
C GLY A 71 0.50 -7.44 26.02
N PRO A 72 -0.07 -7.73 27.20
CA PRO A 72 0.41 -8.81 28.07
C PRO A 72 0.46 -10.19 27.40
N SER A 73 -0.45 -10.43 26.44
CA SER A 73 -0.51 -11.65 25.63
C SER A 73 0.42 -11.64 24.42
N GLY A 74 1.14 -10.54 24.16
CA GLY A 74 1.74 -10.27 22.86
C GLY A 74 0.70 -10.10 21.75
N TRP A 75 1.15 -10.17 20.50
CA TRP A 75 0.28 -10.32 19.33
C TRP A 75 -0.05 -11.80 19.12
N LEU A 76 -1.33 -12.10 18.90
CA LEU A 76 -1.82 -13.48 18.76
C LEU A 76 -1.92 -13.93 17.30
N THR A 77 -1.90 -13.00 16.35
CA THR A 77 -1.99 -13.27 14.91
C THR A 77 -1.03 -12.34 14.15
N PHE A 78 -0.69 -12.70 12.92
CA PHE A 78 0.12 -11.84 12.07
C PHE A 78 -0.58 -10.50 11.79
N ASN A 79 -1.89 -10.49 11.52
CA ASN A 79 -2.61 -9.24 11.28
C ASN A 79 -2.63 -8.31 12.51
N GLN A 80 -2.69 -8.85 13.73
CA GLN A 80 -2.54 -8.03 14.95
C GLN A 80 -1.15 -7.37 15.03
N PHE A 81 -0.10 -8.10 14.66
CA PHE A 81 1.27 -7.58 14.58
C PHE A 81 1.44 -6.57 13.43
N PHE A 82 0.87 -6.85 12.27
CA PHE A 82 0.99 -6.00 11.08
C PHE A 82 0.29 -4.65 11.32
N ALA A 83 -0.91 -4.69 11.90
CA ALA A 83 -1.66 -3.53 12.35
C ALA A 83 -1.34 -3.11 13.80
N ARG A 84 -0.11 -3.35 14.27
CA ARG A 84 0.36 -2.95 15.61
C ARG A 84 0.12 -1.48 15.92
N GLU A 85 0.04 -1.16 17.20
CA GLU A 85 -0.16 0.20 17.70
C GLU A 85 1.15 0.84 18.12
N ILE A 86 1.28 2.13 17.90
CA ILE A 86 2.50 2.86 18.27
C ILE A 86 2.38 3.42 19.69
N LYS A 87 3.49 3.38 20.46
CA LYS A 87 3.55 3.98 21.79
C LYS A 87 3.45 5.51 21.70
N PRO A 88 2.83 6.17 22.69
CA PRO A 88 2.81 7.63 22.77
C PRO A 88 4.23 8.23 22.70
N GLY A 89 4.36 9.35 22.00
CA GLY A 89 5.63 10.10 21.89
C GLY A 89 6.62 9.57 20.84
N LYS A 90 6.37 8.42 20.21
CA LYS A 90 7.27 7.87 19.17
C LYS A 90 7.16 8.54 17.80
N ARG A 91 6.03 9.22 17.54
CA ARG A 91 5.81 10.04 16.33
C ARG A 91 5.18 11.38 16.75
N PRO A 92 5.97 12.34 17.24
CA PRO A 92 5.46 13.65 17.61
C PRO A 92 4.88 14.35 16.36
N ILE A 93 3.71 14.97 16.52
CA ILE A 93 3.02 15.68 15.43
C ILE A 93 3.54 17.12 15.37
N ALA A 94 4.00 17.54 14.19
CA ALA A 94 4.46 18.91 13.94
C ALA A 94 3.27 19.88 13.78
N GLY A 95 3.47 21.15 14.16
CA GLY A 95 2.52 22.22 13.84
C GLY A 95 1.17 22.14 14.56
N LEU A 96 1.08 21.44 15.70
CA LEU A 96 -0.17 21.33 16.45
C LEU A 96 -0.78 22.71 16.76
N GLY A 97 -1.97 22.97 16.21
CA GLY A 97 -2.74 24.20 16.43
C GLY A 97 -2.42 25.37 15.50
N ASP A 98 -1.47 25.23 14.55
CA ASP A 98 -1.11 26.34 13.65
C ASP A 98 -2.07 26.54 12.46
N GLY A 99 -2.87 25.52 12.13
CA GLY A 99 -3.83 25.52 11.01
C GLY A 99 -3.18 25.61 9.62
N LYS A 100 -1.87 25.38 9.50
CA LYS A 100 -1.06 25.57 8.28
C LYS A 100 -0.18 24.38 7.94
N THR A 101 0.13 23.53 8.92
CA THR A 101 1.00 22.37 8.72
C THR A 101 0.19 21.15 8.30
N VAL A 102 0.59 20.57 7.17
CA VAL A 102 0.16 19.23 6.73
C VAL A 102 1.27 18.25 7.08
N VAL A 103 0.97 17.21 7.87
CA VAL A 103 1.92 16.19 8.29
C VAL A 103 1.83 14.93 7.42
N SER A 104 2.85 14.07 7.47
CA SER A 104 2.79 12.77 6.80
C SER A 104 1.63 11.92 7.36
N PRO A 105 0.80 11.28 6.52
CA PRO A 105 -0.28 10.42 6.98
C PRO A 105 0.20 9.06 7.49
N GLY A 106 1.46 8.70 7.30
CA GLY A 106 2.01 7.42 7.78
C GLY A 106 3.52 7.33 7.63
N ASP A 107 4.11 6.34 8.30
CA ASP A 107 5.53 5.99 8.13
C ASP A 107 5.73 5.49 6.70
N SER A 108 6.57 6.19 5.93
CA SER A 108 6.76 5.89 4.52
C SER A 108 8.00 6.58 3.98
N VAL A 109 8.46 6.15 2.82
CA VAL A 109 9.52 6.80 2.05
C VAL A 109 8.88 7.71 1.01
N PHE A 110 9.13 9.01 1.10
CA PHE A 110 8.72 9.99 0.08
C PHE A 110 9.33 9.64 -1.28
N LYS A 111 8.49 9.60 -2.32
CA LYS A 111 8.88 9.23 -3.69
C LYS A 111 8.84 10.40 -4.66
N GLY A 112 8.09 11.45 -4.36
CA GLY A 112 8.06 12.66 -5.19
C GLY A 112 6.83 13.51 -4.96
N ALA A 113 6.91 14.74 -5.46
CA ALA A 113 5.80 15.67 -5.56
C ALA A 113 5.69 16.16 -7.00
N TYR A 114 4.46 16.22 -7.50
CA TYR A 114 4.15 16.46 -8.89
C TYR A 114 3.02 17.51 -8.96
N PRO A 115 3.21 18.61 -9.71
CA PRO A 115 2.16 19.62 -9.84
C PRO A 115 0.97 19.02 -10.60
N ILE A 116 -0.23 19.36 -10.15
CA ILE A 116 -1.47 19.10 -10.88
C ILE A 116 -1.74 20.34 -11.74
N THR A 117 -1.99 20.13 -13.02
CA THR A 117 -2.28 21.21 -13.97
C THR A 117 -3.65 21.85 -13.69
N ALA A 118 -3.94 22.98 -14.36
CA ALA A 118 -5.24 23.63 -14.30
C ALA A 118 -6.38 22.75 -14.86
N ASP A 119 -6.06 21.76 -15.70
CA ASP A 119 -7.03 20.81 -16.28
C ASP A 119 -7.13 19.51 -15.44
N ALA A 120 -6.75 19.56 -14.16
CA ALA A 120 -6.76 18.42 -13.23
C ALA A 120 -6.01 17.17 -13.75
N THR A 121 -4.88 17.38 -14.44
CA THR A 121 -3.98 16.31 -14.90
C THR A 121 -2.63 16.38 -14.19
N LEU A 122 -1.91 15.26 -14.09
CA LEU A 122 -0.53 15.22 -13.63
C LEU A 122 0.31 14.28 -14.49
N GLU A 123 1.60 14.61 -14.65
CA GLU A 123 2.57 13.75 -15.31
C GLU A 123 3.45 13.06 -14.26
N VAL A 124 3.36 11.73 -14.19
CA VAL A 124 4.17 10.92 -13.29
C VAL A 124 4.86 9.86 -14.14
N LYS A 125 6.20 9.83 -14.09
CA LYS A 125 7.03 8.85 -14.82
C LYS A 125 6.76 8.84 -16.34
N GLY A 126 6.55 10.03 -16.92
CA GLY A 126 6.30 10.19 -18.36
C GLY A 126 4.91 9.75 -18.82
N ILE A 127 3.98 9.55 -17.87
CA ILE A 127 2.58 9.19 -18.16
C ILE A 127 1.68 10.27 -17.59
N THR A 128 0.80 10.79 -18.44
CA THR A 128 -0.23 11.74 -18.06
C THR A 128 -1.44 11.00 -17.49
N HIS A 129 -1.82 11.36 -16.27
CA HIS A 129 -2.99 10.84 -15.59
C HIS A 129 -3.98 11.95 -15.30
N LYS A 130 -5.28 11.65 -15.34
CA LYS A 130 -6.31 12.55 -14.81
C LYS A 130 -6.53 12.28 -13.33
N ILE A 131 -6.80 13.33 -12.57
CA ILE A 131 -7.21 13.21 -11.17
C ILE A 131 -8.54 12.45 -11.06
N SER A 132 -9.45 12.64 -12.02
CA SER A 132 -10.71 11.87 -12.11
C SER A 132 -10.49 10.36 -12.12
N ASP A 133 -9.45 9.88 -12.81
CA ASP A 133 -9.14 8.44 -12.88
C ASP A 133 -8.65 7.93 -11.52
N LEU A 134 -7.76 8.69 -10.85
CA LEU A 134 -7.26 8.34 -9.52
C LEU A 134 -8.40 8.28 -8.50
N LEU A 135 -9.27 9.30 -8.56
CA LEU A 135 -10.37 9.50 -7.65
C LEU A 135 -11.66 8.84 -8.14
N GLN A 136 -11.69 7.98 -9.16
CA GLN A 136 -12.92 7.32 -9.66
C GLN A 136 -14.12 8.28 -9.74
N ASP A 137 -13.97 9.31 -10.59
CA ASP A 137 -15.00 10.31 -10.90
C ASP A 137 -15.66 10.95 -9.66
N SER A 138 -14.87 11.19 -8.62
CA SER A 138 -15.29 11.97 -7.45
C SER A 138 -15.81 13.35 -7.88
N GLU A 139 -16.92 13.80 -7.28
CA GLU A 139 -17.42 15.18 -7.46
C GLU A 139 -16.39 16.24 -7.04
N TYR A 140 -15.42 15.84 -6.20
CA TYR A 140 -14.34 16.71 -5.73
C TYR A 140 -13.13 16.74 -6.66
N GLY A 141 -13.11 15.99 -7.76
CA GLY A 141 -11.93 15.83 -8.62
C GLY A 141 -11.34 17.14 -9.13
N GLU A 142 -12.20 18.04 -9.61
CA GLU A 142 -11.81 19.36 -10.13
C GLU A 142 -11.26 20.29 -9.04
N MET A 143 -11.57 20.04 -7.75
CA MET A 143 -11.05 20.87 -6.65
C MET A 143 -9.54 20.71 -6.44
N PHE A 144 -8.94 19.68 -7.03
CA PHE A 144 -7.49 19.44 -6.98
C PHE A 144 -6.73 20.08 -8.15
N ALA A 145 -7.42 20.70 -9.11
CA ALA A 145 -6.78 21.42 -10.21
C ALA A 145 -5.84 22.52 -9.69
N GLY A 146 -4.64 22.62 -10.27
CA GLY A 146 -3.59 23.53 -9.79
C GLY A 146 -2.95 23.14 -8.45
N GLY A 147 -3.33 21.99 -7.87
CA GLY A 147 -2.82 21.48 -6.60
C GLY A 147 -1.47 20.75 -6.74
N LEU A 148 -1.12 20.01 -5.69
CA LEU A 148 0.10 19.21 -5.62
C LEU A 148 -0.24 17.77 -5.27
N TYR A 149 0.23 16.84 -6.09
CA TYR A 149 0.18 15.40 -5.81
C TYR A 149 1.49 14.96 -5.16
N THR A 150 1.41 14.29 -4.02
CA THR A 150 2.57 13.70 -3.35
C THR A 150 2.45 12.19 -3.32
N HIS A 151 3.54 11.49 -3.61
CA HIS A 151 3.62 10.05 -3.58
C HIS A 151 4.61 9.60 -2.51
N SER A 152 4.18 8.69 -1.64
CA SER A 152 5.02 8.03 -0.65
C SER A 152 4.77 6.53 -0.71
N PHE A 153 5.80 5.74 -0.44
CA PHE A 153 5.74 4.29 -0.44
C PHE A 153 5.96 3.75 0.97
N LEU A 154 5.10 2.83 1.38
CA LEU A 154 5.13 2.18 2.68
C LEU A 154 5.66 0.75 2.51
N SER A 155 6.75 0.44 3.22
CA SER A 155 7.44 -0.85 3.21
C SER A 155 6.83 -1.79 4.27
N ILE A 156 7.09 -3.09 4.13
CA ILE A 156 6.67 -4.13 5.09
C ILE A 156 7.15 -3.89 6.53
N THR A 157 8.22 -3.12 6.70
CA THR A 157 8.81 -2.78 8.01
C THR A 157 8.15 -1.58 8.67
N ASP A 158 7.43 -0.76 7.90
CA ASP A 158 6.85 0.49 8.37
C ASP A 158 5.62 0.23 9.25
N TYR A 159 5.14 1.27 9.93
CA TYR A 159 3.89 1.24 10.68
C TYR A 159 2.68 1.33 9.74
N HIS A 160 1.88 0.26 9.66
CA HIS A 160 0.81 0.11 8.66
C HIS A 160 -0.56 0.65 9.12
N ARG A 161 -0.59 1.76 9.87
CA ARG A 161 -1.83 2.51 10.09
C ARG A 161 -1.66 3.94 9.58
N PHE A 162 -2.65 4.39 8.80
CA PHE A 162 -2.71 5.77 8.34
C PHE A 162 -3.40 6.65 9.38
N HIS A 163 -2.94 7.90 9.47
CA HIS A 163 -3.48 8.96 10.30
C HIS A 163 -3.89 10.14 9.43
N ALA A 164 -4.80 10.98 9.94
CA ALA A 164 -5.19 12.20 9.26
C ALA A 164 -3.99 13.17 9.15
N PRO A 165 -3.65 13.66 7.95
CA PRO A 165 -2.50 14.55 7.76
C PRO A 165 -2.76 16.00 8.21
N PHE A 166 -4.02 16.38 8.44
CA PHE A 166 -4.45 17.67 8.98
C PHE A 166 -5.84 17.54 9.62
N ALA A 167 -6.26 18.53 10.41
CA ALA A 167 -7.60 18.58 10.97
C ALA A 167 -8.62 18.95 9.88
N GLY A 168 -9.66 18.13 9.71
CA GLY A 168 -10.68 18.36 8.70
C GLY A 168 -11.82 17.35 8.79
N THR A 169 -12.74 17.42 7.83
CA THR A 169 -13.89 16.54 7.71
C THR A 169 -13.71 15.60 6.52
N VAL A 170 -13.92 14.30 6.74
CA VAL A 170 -14.03 13.32 5.64
C VAL A 170 -15.34 13.57 4.90
N VAL A 171 -15.24 13.99 3.63
CA VAL A 171 -16.40 14.29 2.77
C VAL A 171 -16.70 13.17 1.78
N GLU A 172 -15.72 12.32 1.47
CA GLU A 172 -15.91 11.11 0.67
C GLU A 172 -15.03 9.98 1.20
N LYS A 173 -15.55 8.76 1.18
CA LYS A 173 -14.75 7.53 1.31
C LYS A 173 -15.25 6.50 0.30
N LYS A 174 -14.34 5.86 -0.42
CA LYS A 174 -14.70 4.78 -1.35
C LYS A 174 -13.62 3.73 -1.45
N PHE A 175 -14.07 2.54 -1.78
CA PHE A 175 -13.23 1.46 -2.23
C PHE A 175 -13.25 1.42 -3.76
N VAL A 176 -12.08 1.42 -4.37
CA VAL A 176 -11.91 1.32 -5.81
C VAL A 176 -11.33 -0.05 -6.12
N PRO A 177 -12.07 -0.94 -6.80
CA PRO A 177 -11.52 -2.20 -7.24
C PRO A 177 -10.43 -1.95 -8.30
N GLY A 178 -9.39 -2.76 -8.25
CA GLY A 178 -8.30 -2.78 -9.23
C GLY A 178 -7.40 -3.97 -8.96
N PHE A 179 -6.26 -4.04 -9.64
CA PHE A 179 -5.35 -5.17 -9.44
C PHE A 179 -4.86 -5.26 -8.00
N ALA A 180 -4.63 -6.49 -7.53
CA ALA A 180 -4.12 -6.79 -6.18
C ALA A 180 -2.79 -7.56 -6.25
N TYR A 181 -2.11 -7.49 -7.40
CA TYR A 181 -0.83 -8.11 -7.66
C TYR A 181 0.09 -7.09 -8.33
N ILE A 182 1.39 -7.28 -8.17
CA ILE A 182 2.42 -6.44 -8.78
C ILE A 182 3.26 -7.27 -9.76
N GLY A 183 3.66 -6.64 -10.86
CA GLY A 183 4.62 -7.24 -11.77
C GLY A 183 6.01 -7.25 -11.14
N VAL A 184 6.69 -8.39 -11.23
CA VAL A 184 8.12 -8.52 -10.90
C VAL A 184 8.86 -9.08 -12.10
N PHE A 185 10.03 -8.53 -12.40
CA PHE A 185 10.96 -9.16 -13.32
C PHE A 185 11.88 -10.09 -12.54
N LEU A 186 11.92 -11.35 -12.96
CA LEU A 186 12.91 -12.31 -12.49
C LEU A 186 14.19 -12.17 -13.31
N ARG A 187 15.30 -11.85 -12.65
CA ARG A 187 16.62 -11.80 -13.29
C ARG A 187 17.17 -13.23 -13.46
N PRO A 188 18.11 -13.44 -14.40
CA PRO A 188 18.76 -14.74 -14.58
C PRO A 188 19.46 -15.28 -13.32
N ASP A 189 19.86 -14.40 -12.40
CA ASP A 189 20.49 -14.77 -11.12
C ASP A 189 19.48 -15.17 -10.02
N GLY A 190 18.18 -15.20 -10.34
CA GLY A 190 17.10 -15.52 -9.41
C GLY A 190 16.61 -14.34 -8.57
N SER A 191 17.24 -13.17 -8.66
CA SER A 191 16.76 -11.97 -7.97
C SER A 191 15.55 -11.36 -8.68
N THR A 192 14.63 -10.77 -7.91
CA THR A 192 13.47 -10.06 -8.46
C THR A 192 13.66 -8.56 -8.36
N TYR A 193 13.16 -7.81 -9.35
CA TYR A 193 12.95 -6.37 -9.21
C TYR A 193 11.52 -5.99 -9.62
N LEU A 194 10.93 -5.09 -8.84
CA LEU A 194 9.58 -4.60 -9.10
C LEU A 194 9.55 -3.86 -10.43
N THR A 195 8.54 -4.16 -11.23
CA THR A 195 8.29 -3.40 -12.45
C THR A 195 7.53 -2.15 -12.05
N ASP A 196 8.24 -1.02 -11.97
CA ASP A 196 7.64 0.27 -11.67
C ASP A 196 7.01 0.90 -12.93
N GLY A 197 6.25 0.09 -13.67
CA GLY A 197 5.67 0.41 -14.98
C GLY A 197 4.22 0.90 -14.92
N GLU A 198 3.87 1.70 -15.94
CA GLU A 198 2.53 2.16 -16.34
C GLU A 198 1.50 2.44 -15.22
N GLY A 199 1.75 3.49 -14.42
CA GLY A 199 0.70 4.05 -13.56
C GLY A 199 0.07 3.05 -12.60
N TYR A 200 0.85 2.12 -12.04
CA TYR A 200 0.41 1.14 -11.03
C TYR A 200 -0.52 1.79 -9.96
N GLN A 201 -0.22 3.02 -9.53
CA GLN A 201 -1.01 3.77 -8.55
C GLN A 201 -2.48 3.97 -8.97
N PHE A 202 -2.75 3.99 -10.28
CA PHE A 202 -4.05 4.28 -10.89
C PHE A 202 -4.85 3.03 -11.26
N THR A 203 -4.18 1.87 -11.37
CA THR A 203 -4.81 0.60 -11.80
C THR A 203 -5.02 -0.40 -10.66
N GLN A 204 -4.39 -0.18 -9.51
CA GLN A 204 -4.49 -1.08 -8.37
C GLN A 204 -5.73 -0.81 -7.53
N GLN A 205 -6.11 -1.84 -6.78
CA GLN A 205 -7.10 -1.73 -5.74
C GLN A 205 -6.65 -0.70 -4.72
N ARG A 206 -7.54 0.24 -4.38
CA ARG A 206 -7.21 1.34 -3.46
C ARG A 206 -8.43 1.81 -2.67
N GLY A 207 -8.16 2.38 -1.51
CA GLY A 207 -9.12 3.23 -0.81
C GLY A 207 -8.89 4.69 -1.19
N VAL A 208 -9.98 5.45 -1.37
CA VAL A 208 -9.93 6.89 -1.56
C VAL A 208 -10.67 7.55 -0.41
N ILE A 209 -10.05 8.56 0.18
CA ILE A 209 -10.63 9.43 1.21
C ILE A 209 -10.42 10.86 0.74
N VAL A 210 -11.50 11.63 0.66
CA VAL A 210 -11.43 13.08 0.41
C VAL A 210 -11.71 13.81 1.72
N MET A 211 -10.81 14.71 2.09
CA MET A 211 -10.91 15.51 3.30
C MET A 211 -10.99 16.99 2.96
N LYS A 212 -11.85 17.71 3.68
CA LYS A 212 -11.98 19.17 3.62
C LYS A 212 -11.53 19.77 4.95
N SER A 213 -10.55 20.66 4.92
CA SER A 213 -10.09 21.43 6.09
C SER A 213 -11.16 22.40 6.58
#